data_AF-A0A8J4VJ84-F1
#
_entry.id   AF-A0A8J4VJ84-F1
#
_cell.length_a   1.000
_cell.length_b   1.000
_cell.length_c   1.000
_cell.angle_alpha   90.00
_cell.angle_beta   90.00
_cell.angle_gamma   90.00
#
_symmetry.space_group_name_H-M   'P 1'
#
loop_
_entity.id
_entity.type
_entity.pdbx_description
1 polymer ?
#
loop_
_entity_poly.entity_id
_entity_poly.type
_entity_poly.pdbx_seq_one_letter_code
_entity_poly.pdbx_strand_id
1 'polypeptide(L)'
;MEEMEQKLKDFNIKYKKRTVEDVENRTKIDQLFFNDPDGFMIEICNCENLKLVPAGSLGKLKLPVDRHNPPVELENGDDTK
;
A
#
# COMPACT_ATOMS: atom_id res chain seq x y z
N MET A 1 -11.51 -2.90 -1.20
CA MET A 1 -11.95 -1.89 -0.20
C MET A 1 -13.37 -2.13 0.28
N GLU A 2 -14.32 -2.39 -0.61
CA GLU A 2 -15.74 -2.62 -0.26
C GLU A 2 -15.97 -3.68 0.83
N GLU A 3 -15.27 -4.82 0.78
CA GLU A 3 -15.39 -5.86 1.81
C GLU A 3 -15.02 -5.36 3.21
N MET A 4 -13.99 -4.52 3.30
CA MET A 4 -13.56 -3.94 4.58
C MET A 4 -14.63 -2.99 5.12
N GLU A 5 -15.22 -2.17 4.25
CA GLU A 5 -16.30 -1.28 4.63
C GLU A 5 -17.53 -2.03 5.12
N GLN A 6 -17.86 -3.15 4.47
CA GLN A 6 -18.98 -3.99 4.89
C GLN A 6 -18.71 -4.56 6.29
N LYS A 7 -17.52 -5.12 6.54
CA LYS A 7 -17.13 -5.60 7.87
C LYS A 7 -17.20 -4.50 8.92
N LEU A 8 -16.70 -3.31 8.62
CA LEU A 8 -16.74 -2.18 9.56
C LEU A 8 -18.18 -1.75 9.89
N LYS A 9 -19.09 -1.77 8.89
CA LYS A 9 -20.53 -1.54 9.12
C LYS A 9 -21.14 -2.63 10.00
N ASP A 10 -20.82 -3.89 9.76
CA ASP A 10 -21.33 -5.03 10.52
C ASP A 10 -20.88 -4.95 12.00
N PHE A 11 -19.67 -4.45 12.25
CA PHE A 11 -19.16 -4.18 13.60
C PHE A 11 -19.56 -2.82 14.17
N ASN A 12 -20.37 -2.03 13.45
CA ASN A 12 -20.78 -0.68 13.83
C ASN A 12 -19.60 0.28 14.13
N ILE A 13 -18.48 0.06 13.43
CA ILE A 13 -17.27 0.88 13.53
C ILE A 13 -17.37 2.02 12.52
N LYS A 14 -17.23 3.26 13.02
CA LYS A 14 -17.16 4.44 12.17
C LYS A 14 -15.83 4.47 11.43
N TYR A 15 -15.89 4.79 10.15
CA TYR A 15 -14.70 4.96 9.32
C TYR A 15 -14.81 6.21 8.45
N LYS A 16 -13.67 6.67 7.95
CA LYS A 16 -13.53 7.76 6.98
C LYS A 16 -12.82 7.23 5.75
N LYS A 17 -13.28 7.63 4.56
CA LYS A 17 -12.58 7.33 3.31
C LYS A 17 -11.94 8.58 2.72
N ARG A 18 -10.89 8.38 1.96
CA ARG A 18 -10.25 9.40 1.14
C ARG A 18 -9.68 8.72 -0.11
N THR A 19 -9.81 9.35 -1.26
CA THR A 19 -9.02 8.98 -2.44
C THR A 19 -7.94 10.02 -2.64
N VAL A 20 -6.70 9.57 -2.81
CA VAL A 20 -5.53 10.39 -3.11
C VAL A 20 -5.04 10.01 -4.50
N GLU A 21 -4.63 11.01 -5.27
CA GLU A 21 -4.00 10.79 -6.57
C GLU A 21 -2.49 10.88 -6.40
N ASP A 22 -1.80 9.78 -6.71
CA ASP A 22 -0.37 9.78 -6.93
C ASP A 22 -0.11 10.31 -8.34
N VAL A 23 0.39 11.54 -8.42
CA VAL A 23 0.63 12.25 -9.68
C VAL A 23 1.82 11.64 -10.43
N GLU A 24 2.81 11.10 -9.71
CA GLU A 24 4.01 10.52 -10.31
C GLU A 24 3.67 9.19 -11.00
N ASN A 25 2.89 8.35 -10.33
CA ASN A 25 2.47 7.05 -10.84
C ASN A 25 1.10 7.06 -11.53
N ARG A 26 0.48 8.25 -11.69
CA ARG A 26 -0.87 8.47 -12.25
C ARG A 26 -1.92 7.49 -11.70
N THR A 27 -1.82 7.20 -10.41
CA THR A 27 -2.57 6.13 -9.76
C THR A 27 -3.46 6.70 -8.69
N LYS A 28 -4.67 6.15 -8.56
CA LYS A 28 -5.60 6.49 -7.47
C LYS A 28 -5.42 5.51 -6.32
N ILE A 29 -5.20 6.04 -5.13
CA ILE A 29 -5.09 5.28 -3.89
C ILE A 29 -6.28 5.66 -3.04
N ASP A 30 -7.15 4.69 -2.79
CA ASP A 30 -8.19 4.77 -1.80
C ASP A 30 -7.62 4.39 -0.43
N GLN A 31 -7.91 5.24 0.54
CA GLN A 31 -7.54 5.10 1.94
C GLN A 31 -8.81 5.02 2.79
N LEU A 32 -8.81 4.11 3.75
CA LEU A 32 -9.85 3.95 4.75
C LEU A 32 -9.22 4.06 6.14
N PHE A 33 -9.78 4.94 6.96
CA PHE A 33 -9.33 5.23 8.31
C PHE A 33 -10.42 4.84 9.30
N PHE A 34 -10.08 4.11 10.35
CA PHE A 34 -10.97 3.82 11.46
C PHE A 34 -10.15 3.68 12.75
N ASN A 35 -10.83 3.72 13.89
CA ASN A 35 -10.19 3.44 15.17
C ASN A 35 -10.53 2.01 15.58
N ASP A 36 -9.54 1.29 16.10
CA ASP A 36 -9.77 0.02 16.76
C ASP A 36 -10.40 0.21 18.15
N PRO A 37 -10.79 -0.88 18.84
CA PRO A 37 -11.39 -0.78 20.18
C PRO A 37 -10.48 -0.16 21.24
N ASP A 38 -9.16 -0.22 21.05
CA ASP A 38 -8.15 0.35 21.96
C ASP A 38 -7.86 1.83 21.67
N GLY A 39 -8.43 2.37 20.58
CA GLY A 39 -8.32 3.78 20.19
C GLY A 39 -7.17 4.08 19.22
N PHE A 40 -6.46 3.07 18.72
CA PHE A 40 -5.45 3.26 17.68
C PHE A 40 -6.11 3.56 16.34
N MET A 41 -5.56 4.54 15.62
CA MET A 41 -5.98 4.83 14.26
C MET A 41 -5.35 3.81 13.32
N ILE A 42 -6.19 3.07 12.60
CA ILE A 42 -5.78 2.12 11.56
C ILE A 42 -6.09 2.74 10.20
N GLU A 43 -5.10 2.71 9.31
CA GLU A 43 -5.25 3.04 7.89
C GLU A 43 -5.16 1.76 7.05
N ILE A 44 -6.06 1.63 6.08
CA ILE A 44 -6.03 0.60 5.03
C ILE A 44 -6.02 1.31 3.67
N CYS A 45 -5.01 1.03 2.84
CA CYS A 45 -4.90 1.52 1.47
C CYS A 45 -4.97 0.38 0.44
N ASN A 46 -5.51 0.64 -0.76
CA ASN A 46 -5.29 -0.22 -1.94
C ASN A 46 -4.00 0.20 -2.67
N CYS A 47 -2.86 -0.10 -2.07
CA CYS A 47 -1.56 0.29 -2.59
C CYS A 47 -1.03 -0.62 -3.72
N GLU A 48 -1.86 -1.47 -4.35
CA GLU A 48 -1.43 -2.52 -5.29
C GLU A 48 -0.77 -1.99 -6.57
N ASN A 49 -1.15 -0.77 -6.98
CA ASN A 49 -0.63 -0.11 -8.16
C ASN A 49 0.59 0.79 -7.86
N LEU A 50 0.99 0.88 -6.59
CA LEU A 50 2.22 1.57 -6.22
C LEU A 50 3.40 0.66 -6.52
N LYS A 51 4.55 1.27 -6.80
CA LYS A 51 5.78 0.52 -7.00
C LYS A 51 6.73 0.86 -5.88
N LEU A 52 7.20 -0.16 -5.18
CA LEU A 52 8.16 0.01 -4.09
C LEU A 52 9.54 0.26 -4.67
N VAL A 53 10.17 1.35 -4.26
CA VAL A 53 11.58 1.62 -4.55
C VAL A 53 12.41 1.17 -3.34
N PRO A 54 13.43 0.31 -3.53
CA PRO A 54 14.31 -0.11 -2.44
C PRO A 54 14.99 1.08 -1.76
N ALA A 55 14.83 1.21 -0.45
CA ALA A 55 15.51 2.25 0.32
C ALA A 55 16.94 1.81 0.71
N GLY A 56 17.97 2.36 0.06
CA GLY A 56 19.38 2.21 0.46
C GLY A 56 19.98 0.80 0.29
N SER A 57 20.95 0.43 1.13
CA SER A 57 21.72 -0.84 1.02
C SER A 57 20.91 -2.15 1.20
N LEU A 58 19.57 -2.05 1.30
CA LEU A 58 18.61 -3.15 1.20
C LEU A 58 18.67 -3.92 -0.13
N GLY A 59 19.44 -3.47 -1.12
CA GLY A 59 19.84 -4.27 -2.30
C GLY A 59 20.55 -5.60 -1.98
N LYS A 60 20.86 -5.88 -0.70
CA LYS A 60 21.39 -7.18 -0.23
C LYS A 60 20.33 -8.17 0.28
N LEU A 61 19.12 -7.72 0.64
CA LEU A 61 18.04 -8.63 0.98
C LEU A 61 17.38 -9.12 -0.31
N LYS A 62 17.67 -10.37 -0.67
CA LYS A 62 16.99 -11.07 -1.78
C LYS A 62 15.57 -11.42 -1.36
N LEU A 63 14.69 -10.43 -1.37
CA LEU A 63 13.26 -10.71 -1.24
C LEU A 63 12.73 -11.27 -2.56
N PRO A 64 11.82 -12.27 -2.53
CA PRO A 64 11.21 -12.79 -3.75
C PRO A 64 10.39 -11.68 -4.44
N VAL A 65 10.94 -11.14 -5.53
CA VAL A 65 10.34 -10.03 -6.30
C VAL A 65 8.94 -10.34 -6.83
N ASP A 66 8.63 -11.63 -6.98
CA ASP A 66 7.35 -12.17 -7.46
C ASP A 66 6.28 -12.31 -6.38
N ARG A 67 6.61 -12.07 -5.10
CA ARG A 67 5.70 -12.26 -3.96
C ARG A 67 5.35 -10.98 -3.22
N HIS A 68 5.61 -9.84 -3.83
CA HIS A 68 5.31 -8.52 -3.24
C HIS A 68 4.07 -7.89 -3.86
N ASN A 69 3.19 -7.41 -2.98
CA ASN A 69 2.12 -6.48 -3.29
C ASN A 69 2.27 -5.31 -2.30
N PRO A 70 2.68 -4.10 -2.73
CA PRO A 70 2.88 -3.67 -4.11
C PRO A 70 4.11 -4.27 -4.79
N PRO A 71 4.17 -4.33 -6.14
CA PRO A 71 5.35 -4.78 -6.86
C PRO A 71 6.59 -3.91 -6.56
N VAL A 72 7.78 -4.52 -6.60
CA VAL A 72 9.05 -3.83 -6.37
C VAL A 72 9.66 -3.41 -7.72
N GLU A 73 10.06 -2.15 -7.85
CA GLU A 73 10.90 -1.70 -8.95
C GLU A 73 12.36 -2.03 -8.68
N LEU A 74 12.94 -2.83 -9.56
CA LEU A 74 14.38 -3.04 -9.60
C LEU A 74 14.96 -2.05 -10.62
N GLU A 75 15.94 -1.25 -10.22
CA GLU A 75 16.80 -0.59 -11.19
C GLU A 75 17.50 -1.69 -12.00
N ASN A 76 17.32 -1.68 -13.33
CA ASN A 76 18.13 -2.50 -14.21
C ASN A 76 19.58 -2.13 -13.93
N GLY A 77 20.33 -3.07 -13.35
CA GLY A 77 21.77 -2.94 -13.26
C GLY A 77 22.27 -2.63 -14.66
N ASP A 78 22.95 -1.50 -14.80
CA ASP A 78 23.68 -1.12 -15.98
C ASP A 78 24.62 -2.28 -16.29
N ASP A 79 24.24 -3.14 -17.25
CA ASP A 79 25.15 -4.11 -17.88
C ASP A 79 26.09 -3.28 -18.75
N THR A 80 26.96 -2.51 -18.08
CA THR A 80 28.14 -1.94 -18.71
C THR A 80 29.03 -3.12 -19.10
N LYS A 81 28.99 -3.47 -20.38
CA LYS A 81 30.00 -4.31 -21.00
C LYS A 81 30.82 -3.49 -21.98
#